data_AF-A0AA43AAS7-F1
#
_entry.id   AF-A0AA43AAS7-F1
#
_cell.length_a   1.000
_cell.length_b   1.000
_cell.length_c   1.000
_cell.angle_alpha   90.00
_cell.angle_beta   90.00
_cell.angle_gamma   90.00
#
_symmetry.space_group_name_H-M   'P 1'
#
loop_
_entity.id
_entity.type
_entity.pdbx_description
1 polymer ?
#
loop_
_entity_poly.entity_id
_entity_poly.type
_entity_poly.pdbx_seq_one_letter_code
_entity_poly.pdbx_strand_id
1 'polypeptide(L)' 'MSKKMVCIDGNTAAAHVAHATNEVIAIYPITPSSVMGEVSDAKSAAGQKNIWDTIPKVVEMQSEGGAAGAV' A
#
# COMPACT_ATOMS: atom_id res chain seq x y z
N MET A 1 -14.11 -2.12 21.29
CA MET A 1 -12.63 -2.21 21.32
C MET A 1 -12.05 -0.82 21.48
N SER A 2 -10.98 -0.66 22.25
CA SER A 2 -10.23 0.61 22.32
C SER A 2 -9.49 0.84 20.99
N LYS A 3 -9.47 2.07 20.48
CA LYS A 3 -8.70 2.41 19.28
C LYS A 3 -7.21 2.41 19.63
N LYS A 4 -6.37 1.84 18.74
CA LYS A 4 -4.92 1.90 18.89
C LYS A 4 -4.41 3.26 18.41
N MET A 5 -3.91 4.08 19.34
CA MET A 5 -3.24 5.34 19.01
C MET A 5 -1.76 5.06 18.73
N VAL A 6 -1.25 5.60 17.61
CA VAL A 6 0.15 5.46 17.18
C VAL A 6 0.65 6.80 16.64
N CYS A 7 1.95 7.07 16.77
CA CYS A 7 2.60 8.20 16.12
C CYS A 7 3.20 7.72 14.81
N ILE A 8 2.65 8.17 13.69
CA ILE A 8 3.07 7.85 12.32
C ILE A 8 2.87 9.08 11.43
N ASP A 9 3.58 9.14 10.31
CA ASP A 9 3.34 10.17 9.29
C ASP A 9 2.08 9.86 8.44
N GLY A 10 1.69 10.82 7.60
CA GLY A 10 0.48 10.72 6.77
C GLY A 10 0.54 9.64 5.68
N ASN A 11 1.71 9.41 5.06
CA ASN A 11 1.87 8.38 4.03
C ASN A 11 1.72 7.00 4.67
N THR A 12 2.37 6.76 5.81
CA THR A 12 2.24 5.51 6.56
C THR A 12 0.79 5.27 7.01
N ALA A 13 0.08 6.33 7.41
CA ALA A 13 -1.34 6.24 7.77
C ALA A 13 -2.23 5.87 6.56
N ALA A 14 -2.01 6.51 5.41
CA ALA A 14 -2.75 6.20 4.18
C ALA A 14 -2.47 4.77 3.68
N ALA A 15 -1.19 4.37 3.65
CA ALA A 15 -0.78 3.01 3.28
C ALA A 15 -1.28 1.94 4.26
N HIS A 16 -1.57 2.29 5.52
CA HIS A 16 -2.22 1.37 6.46
C HIS A 16 -3.62 0.96 6.00
N VAL A 17 -4.44 1.92 5.59
CA VAL A 17 -5.78 1.62 5.09
C VAL A 17 -5.71 0.98 3.71
N ALA A 18 -4.92 1.54 2.79
CA ALA A 18 -4.82 1.05 1.41
C ALA A 18 -4.37 -0.43 1.34
N HIS A 19 -3.35 -0.81 2.12
CA HIS A 19 -2.92 -2.21 2.19
C HIS A 19 -3.99 -3.13 2.79
N ALA A 20 -4.71 -2.65 3.82
CA ALA A 20 -5.75 -3.44 4.48
C ALA A 20 -7.00 -3.65 3.61
N THR A 21 -7.30 -2.78 2.64
CA THR A 21 -8.56 -2.81 1.89
C THR A 21 -8.45 -3.35 0.47
N ASN A 22 -7.24 -3.43 -0.09
CA ASN A 22 -7.03 -3.77 -1.50
C ASN A 22 -6.40 -5.15 -1.67
N GLU A 23 -6.73 -5.83 -2.78
CA GLU A 23 -6.08 -7.09 -3.19
C GLU A 23 -4.94 -6.87 -4.19
N VAL A 24 -4.99 -5.76 -4.94
CA VAL A 24 -3.98 -5.37 -5.94
C VAL A 24 -3.62 -3.89 -5.74
N ILE A 25 -2.34 -3.58 -5.82
CA ILE A 25 -1.79 -2.23 -5.68
C ILE A 25 -0.74 -2.02 -6.79
N ALA A 26 -1.14 -1.38 -7.88
CA ALA A 26 -0.20 -0.97 -8.94
C ALA A 26 0.43 0.38 -8.56
N ILE A 27 1.76 0.46 -8.57
CA ILE A 27 2.51 1.63 -8.09
C ILE A 27 3.52 2.14 -9.12
N TYR A 28 3.87 3.41 -8.97
CA TYR A 28 5.05 4.02 -9.59
C TYR A 28 5.60 5.07 -8.62
N PRO A 29 6.93 5.12 -8.37
CA PRO A 29 7.50 6.03 -7.38
C PRO A 29 7.55 7.47 -7.89
N ILE A 30 6.97 8.40 -7.13
CA ILE A 30 7.10 9.85 -7.33
C ILE A 30 7.07 10.58 -5.98
N THR A 31 7.97 11.53 -5.76
CA THR A 31 7.98 12.36 -4.54
C THR A 31 6.73 13.24 -4.49
N PRO A 32 6.03 13.35 -3.34
CA PRO A 32 6.34 12.81 -2.01
C PRO A 32 5.60 11.51 -1.64
N SER A 33 4.95 10.83 -2.58
CA SER A 33 4.06 9.69 -2.32
C SER A 33 4.73 8.32 -2.33
N SER A 34 6.00 8.20 -2.78
CA SER A 34 6.71 6.90 -2.90
C SER A 34 6.65 6.04 -1.63
N VAL A 35 6.71 6.65 -0.45
CA VAL A 35 6.63 5.96 0.85
C VAL A 35 5.35 5.13 0.99
N MET A 36 4.22 5.55 0.40
CA MET A 36 2.98 4.75 0.46
C MET A 36 3.12 3.41 -0.28
N GLY A 37 3.79 3.42 -1.44
CA GLY A 37 4.09 2.22 -2.21
C GLY A 37 5.08 1.31 -1.47
N GLU A 38 6.18 1.88 -0.97
CA GLU A 38 7.21 1.15 -0.21
C GLU A 38 6.65 0.47 1.04
N VAL A 39 5.82 1.18 1.83
CA VAL A 39 5.17 0.60 3.01
C VAL A 39 4.20 -0.52 2.63
N SER A 40 3.47 -0.36 1.53
CA SER A 40 2.52 -1.39 1.06
C SER A 40 3.25 -2.63 0.55
N ASP A 41 4.37 -2.45 -0.17
CA ASP A 41 5.23 -3.54 -0.62
C ASP A 41 5.86 -4.28 0.56
N ALA A 42 6.45 -3.56 1.51
CA ALA A 42 7.07 -4.13 2.70
C ALA A 42 6.08 -4.96 3.54
N LYS A 43 4.83 -4.51 3.69
CA LYS A 43 3.78 -5.27 4.39
C LYS A 43 3.40 -6.55 3.64
N SER A 44 3.31 -6.47 2.32
CA SER A 44 3.00 -7.62 1.47
C SER A 44 4.14 -8.65 1.50
N ALA A 45 5.39 -8.19 1.43
CA ALA A 45 6.59 -9.01 1.59
C ALA A 45 6.68 -9.67 2.98
N ALA A 46 6.19 -8.98 4.03
CA ALA A 46 6.07 -9.53 5.38
C ALA A 46 4.87 -10.50 5.56
N GLY A 47 4.10 -10.76 4.50
CA GLY A 47 2.95 -11.66 4.52
C GLY A 47 1.74 -11.10 5.27
N GLN A 48 1.66 -9.79 5.48
CA GLN A 48 0.50 -9.17 6.11
C GLN A 48 -0.73 -9.34 5.21
N LYS A 49 -1.81 -9.87 5.78
CA LYS A 49 -3.08 -10.06 5.07
C LYS A 49 -3.97 -8.82 5.17
N ASN A 50 -4.77 -8.61 4.13
CA ASN A 50 -5.84 -7.62 4.08
C ASN A 50 -7.14 -8.15 4.73
N ILE A 51 -8.22 -7.37 4.66
CA ILE A 51 -9.53 -7.76 5.20
C ILE A 51 -10.21 -8.92 4.46
N TRP A 52 -9.67 -9.32 3.30
CA TRP A 52 -10.14 -10.44 2.48
C TRP A 52 -9.36 -11.73 2.75
N ASP A 53 -8.48 -11.74 3.77
CA ASP A 53 -7.58 -12.84 4.11
C ASP A 53 -6.56 -13.20 3.00
N THR A 54 -6.32 -12.25 2.08
CA THR A 54 -5.30 -12.37 1.02
C THR A 54 -4.12 -11.43 1.29
N ILE A 55 -2.95 -11.75 0.75
CA ILE A 55 -1.79 -10.84 0.77
C ILE A 55 -1.92 -9.95 -0.47
N PRO A 56 -2.01 -8.60 -0.33
CA PRO A 56 -2.10 -7.71 -1.47
C PRO A 56 -0.94 -7.91 -2.44
N LYS A 57 -1.23 -7.92 -3.74
CA LYS A 57 -0.22 -7.97 -4.79
C LYS A 57 0.22 -6.56 -5.13
N VAL A 58 1.43 -6.20 -4.75
CA VAL A 58 2.05 -4.91 -5.09
C VAL A 58 2.92 -5.08 -6.34
N VAL A 59 2.74 -4.22 -7.33
CA VAL A 59 3.48 -4.29 -8.59
C VAL A 59 3.92 -2.90 -9.00
N GLU A 60 5.23 -2.72 -9.19
CA GLU A 60 5.79 -1.50 -9.77
C GLU A 60 5.66 -1.52 -11.30
N MET A 61 5.14 -0.43 -11.85
CA MET A 61 4.93 -0.24 -13.28
C MET A 61 6.02 0.66 -13.88
N GLN A 62 6.01 0.85 -15.20
CA GLN A 62 7.00 1.66 -15.91
C GLN A 62 6.75 3.18 -15.86
N SER A 63 5.53 3.59 -15.52
CA SER A 63 5.11 4.98 -15.35
C SER A 63 3.80 5.04 -14.56
N GLU A 64 3.40 6.23 -14.10
CA GLU A 64 2.10 6.47 -13.49
C GLU A 64 0.96 6.14 -14.47
N GLY A 65 1.16 6.37 -15.77
CA GLY A 65 0.21 5.97 -16.81
C GLY A 65 0.08 4.45 -16.94
N GLY A 66 1.18 3.72 -16.75
CA GLY A 66 1.18 2.26 -16.66
C GLY A 66 0.45 1.76 -15.42
N ALA A 67 0.66 2.40 -14.27
CA ALA A 67 -0.05 2.10 -13.03
C ALA A 67 -1.56 2.33 -13.17
N ALA A 68 -1.96 3.47 -13.73
CA ALA A 68 -3.37 3.80 -13.94
C ALA A 68 -4.08 2.84 -14.90
N GLY A 69 -3.40 2.31 -15.92
CA GLY A 69 -3.99 1.35 -16.85
C GLY A 69 -4.15 -0.07 -16.29
N ALA A 70 -3.54 -0.38 -15.15
CA ALA A 70 -3.53 -1.71 -14.57
C ALA A 70 -4.67 -1.95 -13.55
N VAL A 71 -5.38 -0.90 -13.12
CA VAL A 71 -6.41 -0.92 -12.06
C VAL A 71 -7.66 -0.13 -12.42
#